data_AF-A0A7X3L9D7-F1
#
_entry.id   AF-A0A7X3L9D7-F1
#
_cell.length_a   1.000
_cell.length_b   1.000
_cell.length_c   1.000
_cell.angle_alpha   90.00
_cell.angle_beta   90.00
_cell.angle_gamma   90.00
#
_symmetry.space_group_name_H-M   'P 1'
#
loop_
_entity.id
_entity.type
_entity.pdbx_description
1 polymer ?
#
loop_
_entity_poly.entity_id
_entity_poly.type
_entity_poly.pdbx_seq_one_letter_code
_entity_poly.pdbx_strand_id
1 'polypeptide(L)'
;MKKSTLFTLITISLLSSHGWNNALAQTEINLRLRTTDKTGCYLTDGKFIGPTIVLAAGLYHEPGFPKDKALKIIDVALSSGCNIEEPDEIGSTPLIASIIYNEPDLAKILLEKGANPYLKISSHKKYLNGLNSFEIAEFLIKNQPSQNREKIYSELNMYRK
;
A
#
# COMPACT_ATOMS: atom_id res chain seq x y z
N MET A 1 61.57 -54.17 7.75
CA MET A 1 60.11 -53.94 7.76
C MET A 1 59.72 -53.33 6.41
N LYS A 2 58.83 -53.98 5.66
CA LYS A 2 58.46 -53.69 4.27
C LYS A 2 57.03 -53.09 4.21
N LYS A 3 56.87 -52.09 3.34
CA LYS A 3 55.68 -51.70 2.51
C LYS A 3 54.41 -51.27 3.27
N SER A 4 53.91 -50.02 3.14
CA SER A 4 53.31 -49.30 1.97
C SER A 4 51.81 -49.55 1.80
N THR A 5 51.06 -48.45 1.59
CA THR A 5 49.71 -48.27 0.96
C THR A 5 48.50 -48.83 1.74
N LEU A 6 47.30 -48.24 1.82
CA LEU A 6 46.60 -47.02 1.34
C LEU A 6 45.19 -47.07 2.02
N PHE A 7 44.52 -45.95 2.31
CA PHE A 7 43.08 -45.67 2.04
C PHE A 7 42.60 -44.41 2.82
N THR A 8 42.63 -43.29 2.09
CA THR A 8 41.70 -42.15 2.08
C THR A 8 40.99 -41.71 3.38
N LEU A 9 41.48 -40.61 3.95
CA LEU A 9 40.65 -39.60 4.62
C LEU A 9 40.62 -38.35 3.73
N ILE A 10 39.50 -38.13 3.06
CA ILE A 10 39.25 -36.89 2.32
C ILE A 10 39.07 -35.79 3.37
N THR A 11 40.07 -34.93 3.48
CA THR A 11 40.01 -33.71 4.28
C THR A 11 39.02 -32.75 3.61
N ILE A 12 37.83 -32.61 4.19
CA ILE A 12 36.93 -31.50 3.89
C ILE A 12 37.60 -30.24 4.44
N SER A 13 38.33 -29.55 3.58
CA SER A 13 38.83 -28.20 3.85
C SER A 13 37.76 -27.20 3.42
N LEU A 14 37.37 -26.35 4.37
CA LEU A 14 36.45 -25.24 4.15
C LEU A 14 37.02 -24.28 3.11
N LEU A 15 36.22 -23.96 2.09
CA LEU A 15 36.26 -22.68 1.39
C LEU A 15 34.89 -22.03 1.55
N SER A 16 34.89 -21.00 2.38
CA SER A 16 33.83 -20.03 2.57
C SER A 16 33.53 -19.25 1.30
N SER A 17 32.30 -19.29 0.82
CA SER A 17 31.58 -18.17 0.18
C SER A 17 30.12 -18.59 0.04
N HIS A 18 29.23 -18.05 0.86
CA HIS A 18 28.38 -16.92 0.45
C HIS A 18 27.83 -17.11 -0.96
N GLY A 19 26.74 -17.86 -1.04
CA GLY A 19 26.03 -18.11 -2.29
C GLY A 19 24.74 -18.85 -2.03
N TRP A 20 24.03 -18.50 -0.96
CA TRP A 20 22.59 -18.75 -0.91
C TRP A 20 22.00 -17.87 -2.01
N ASN A 21 21.94 -18.42 -3.22
CA ASN A 21 21.31 -17.77 -4.35
C ASN A 21 19.87 -17.52 -3.93
N ASN A 22 19.56 -16.24 -3.75
CA ASN A 22 18.25 -15.69 -3.49
C ASN A 22 17.24 -16.28 -4.48
N ALA A 23 16.59 -17.39 -4.08
CA ALA A 23 15.43 -17.94 -4.77
C ALA A 23 14.15 -17.13 -4.49
N LEU A 24 14.28 -16.01 -3.78
CA LEU A 24 13.31 -14.92 -3.79
C LEU A 24 13.88 -13.83 -4.68
N ALA A 25 13.80 -14.06 -5.99
CA ALA A 25 13.76 -12.96 -6.94
C ALA A 25 12.66 -12.03 -6.43
N GLN A 26 13.05 -10.87 -5.90
CA GLN A 26 12.13 -9.76 -5.72
C GLN A 26 11.55 -9.51 -7.11
N THR A 27 10.33 -9.97 -7.33
CA THR A 27 9.58 -9.62 -8.52
C THR A 27 9.37 -8.12 -8.43
N GLU A 28 10.28 -7.36 -9.05
CA GLU A 28 10.09 -5.93 -9.22
C GLU A 28 8.74 -5.76 -9.90
N ILE A 29 7.77 -5.21 -9.16
CA ILE A 29 6.51 -4.77 -9.74
C ILE A 29 6.90 -3.70 -10.76
N ASN A 30 6.99 -4.09 -12.03
CA ASN A 30 7.32 -3.22 -13.14
C ASN A 30 6.08 -2.38 -13.51
N LEU A 31 5.66 -1.53 -12.58
CA LEU A 31 4.57 -0.59 -12.78
C LEU A 31 5.05 0.53 -13.70
N ARG A 32 4.64 0.49 -14.96
CA ARG A 32 5.01 1.51 -15.97
C ARG A 32 4.13 2.77 -15.85
N LEU A 33 4.02 3.33 -14.66
CA LEU A 33 3.31 4.58 -14.42
C LEU A 33 4.16 5.78 -14.84
N ARG A 34 3.51 6.77 -15.42
CA ARG A 34 4.08 8.06 -15.84
C ARG A 34 3.06 9.17 -15.55
N THR A 35 3.54 10.38 -15.27
CA THR A 35 2.66 11.53 -15.05
C THR A 35 1.98 11.93 -16.36
N THR A 36 0.74 12.41 -16.29
CA THR A 36 0.03 12.96 -17.46
C THR A 36 0.47 14.39 -17.79
N ASP A 37 0.96 15.11 -16.78
CA ASP A 37 1.41 16.49 -16.89
C ASP A 37 2.56 16.79 -15.90
N LYS A 38 2.87 18.07 -15.72
CA LYS A 38 3.93 18.56 -14.81
C LYS A 38 3.50 18.61 -13.35
N THR A 39 2.21 18.61 -13.04
CA THR A 39 1.68 18.61 -11.66
C THR A 39 1.93 17.27 -11.00
N GLY A 40 1.85 16.18 -11.80
CA GLY A 40 1.93 14.83 -11.28
C GLY A 40 0.73 14.43 -10.44
N CYS A 41 -0.41 15.12 -10.56
CA CYS A 41 -1.65 14.77 -9.86
C CYS A 41 -2.39 13.60 -10.49
N TYR A 42 -2.06 13.23 -11.73
CA TYR A 42 -2.54 12.02 -12.36
C TYR A 42 -1.39 11.18 -12.91
N LEU A 43 -1.53 9.86 -12.77
CA LEU A 43 -0.64 8.87 -13.33
C LEU A 43 -1.36 8.05 -14.40
N THR A 44 -0.59 7.56 -15.37
CA THR A 44 -1.07 6.70 -16.43
C THR A 44 -0.07 5.62 -16.80
N ASP A 45 -0.57 4.45 -17.22
CA ASP A 45 0.22 3.42 -17.89
C ASP A 45 0.02 3.41 -19.42
N GLY A 46 -0.81 4.34 -19.93
CA GLY A 46 -1.27 4.44 -21.31
C GLY A 46 -2.64 3.81 -21.57
N LYS A 47 -3.19 3.04 -20.63
CA LYS A 47 -4.54 2.46 -20.70
C LYS A 47 -5.49 3.07 -19.66
N PHE A 48 -4.94 3.39 -18.50
CA PHE A 48 -5.67 3.98 -17.38
C PHE A 48 -5.09 5.35 -17.03
N ILE A 49 -5.91 6.26 -16.54
CA ILE A 49 -5.50 7.53 -15.94
C ILE A 49 -6.19 7.65 -14.59
N GLY A 50 -5.45 7.92 -13.53
CA GLY A 50 -6.07 8.10 -12.22
C GLY A 50 -5.31 9.03 -11.29
N PRO A 51 -5.96 9.51 -10.22
CA PRO A 51 -5.35 10.44 -9.29
C PRO A 51 -4.20 9.80 -8.53
N THR A 52 -3.09 10.51 -8.41
CA THR A 52 -1.84 9.99 -7.84
C THR A 52 -2.00 9.54 -6.39
N ILE A 53 -2.74 10.29 -5.57
CA ILE A 53 -2.82 10.03 -4.12
C ILE A 53 -3.58 8.74 -3.83
N VAL A 54 -4.74 8.51 -4.47
CA VAL A 54 -5.51 7.28 -4.27
C VAL A 54 -4.77 6.06 -4.84
N LEU A 55 -4.07 6.21 -5.96
CA LEU A 55 -3.21 5.16 -6.50
C LEU A 55 -2.05 4.83 -5.54
N ALA A 56 -1.41 5.84 -4.97
CA ALA A 56 -0.37 5.65 -3.97
C ALA A 56 -0.90 4.98 -2.71
N ALA A 57 -2.15 5.27 -2.31
CA ALA A 57 -2.80 4.57 -1.21
C ALA A 57 -3.04 3.08 -1.53
N GLY A 58 -3.36 2.73 -2.78
CA GLY A 58 -3.37 1.34 -3.24
C GLY A 58 -1.98 0.71 -3.19
N LEU A 59 -0.96 1.39 -3.72
CA LEU A 59 0.43 0.92 -3.68
C LEU A 59 0.98 0.71 -2.28
N TYR A 60 0.49 1.46 -1.29
CA TYR A 60 0.86 1.24 0.11
C TYR A 60 0.48 -0.16 0.62
N HIS A 61 -0.62 -0.72 0.11
CA HIS A 61 -1.10 -2.06 0.47
C HIS A 61 -0.43 -3.17 -0.36
N GLU A 62 0.05 -2.85 -1.57
CA GLU A 62 0.58 -3.85 -2.51
C GLU A 62 1.79 -4.63 -1.97
N PRO A 63 1.71 -5.97 -1.89
CA PRO A 63 2.83 -6.80 -1.45
C PRO A 63 4.04 -6.62 -2.37
N GLY A 64 5.15 -6.13 -1.83
CA GLY A 64 6.39 -5.90 -2.58
C GLY A 64 6.58 -4.47 -3.06
N PHE A 65 5.62 -3.57 -2.84
CA PHE A 65 5.84 -2.14 -2.96
C PHE A 65 6.23 -1.53 -1.60
N PRO A 66 7.35 -0.80 -1.48
CA PRO A 66 7.76 -0.23 -0.19
C PRO A 66 6.77 0.84 0.31
N LYS A 67 6.28 0.68 1.54
CA LYS A 67 5.33 1.60 2.18
C LYS A 67 5.87 3.04 2.26
N ASP A 68 7.15 3.20 2.59
CA ASP A 68 7.84 4.50 2.63
C ASP A 68 7.85 5.20 1.27
N LYS A 69 7.99 4.43 0.18
CA LYS A 69 7.91 4.96 -1.17
C LYS A 69 6.50 5.44 -1.51
N ALA A 70 5.46 4.73 -1.08
CA ALA A 70 4.07 5.15 -1.27
C ALA A 70 3.77 6.44 -0.51
N LEU A 71 4.20 6.52 0.75
CA LEU A 71 4.06 7.74 1.57
C LEU A 71 4.79 8.93 0.93
N LYS A 72 6.01 8.71 0.41
CA LYS A 72 6.75 9.76 -0.30
C LYS A 72 6.01 10.26 -1.55
N ILE A 73 5.33 9.38 -2.29
CA ILE A 73 4.50 9.79 -3.43
C ILE A 73 3.33 10.66 -2.96
N ILE A 74 2.65 10.26 -1.88
CA ILE A 74 1.55 11.06 -1.29
C ILE A 74 2.06 12.44 -0.88
N ASP A 75 3.19 12.52 -0.19
CA ASP A 75 3.76 13.78 0.29
C ASP A 75 4.14 14.73 -0.85
N VAL A 76 4.77 14.21 -1.89
CA VAL A 76 5.14 14.99 -3.07
C VAL A 76 3.90 15.48 -3.81
N ALA A 77 2.90 14.62 -4.01
CA ALA A 77 1.66 15.01 -4.69
C ALA A 77 0.91 16.12 -3.92
N LEU A 78 0.79 16.01 -2.60
CA LEU A 78 0.19 17.06 -1.77
C LEU A 78 0.98 18.37 -1.84
N SER A 79 2.32 18.29 -1.81
CA SER A 79 3.19 19.46 -1.95
C SER A 79 3.06 20.14 -3.32
N SER A 80 2.71 19.37 -4.35
CA SER A 80 2.38 19.87 -5.71
C SER A 80 0.95 20.41 -5.84
N GLY A 81 0.15 20.39 -4.77
CA GLY A 81 -1.22 20.90 -4.77
C GLY A 81 -2.27 19.90 -5.25
N CYS A 82 -1.95 18.61 -5.32
CA CYS A 82 -2.93 17.59 -5.68
C CYS A 82 -4.01 17.44 -4.58
N ASN A 83 -5.24 17.20 -4.99
CA ASN A 83 -6.38 17.13 -4.07
C ASN A 83 -6.43 15.79 -3.32
N ILE A 84 -6.32 15.82 -1.99
CA ILE A 84 -6.39 14.62 -1.13
C ILE A 84 -7.77 13.94 -1.16
N GLU A 85 -8.81 14.65 -1.59
CA GLU A 85 -10.18 14.13 -1.67
C GLU A 85 -10.54 13.54 -3.03
N GLU A 86 -9.61 13.56 -3.99
CA GLU A 86 -9.93 13.12 -5.33
C GLU A 86 -10.15 11.59 -5.38
N PRO A 87 -11.34 11.13 -5.80
CA PRO A 87 -11.66 9.71 -5.80
C PRO A 87 -11.11 8.99 -7.05
N ASP A 88 -10.90 7.69 -6.93
CA ASP A 88 -10.70 6.81 -8.08
C ASP A 88 -12.00 6.57 -8.88
N GLU A 89 -11.92 5.74 -9.93
CA GLU A 89 -13.06 5.42 -10.81
C GLU A 89 -14.26 4.76 -10.10
N ILE A 90 -14.07 4.17 -8.91
CA ILE A 90 -15.15 3.55 -8.15
C ILE A 90 -15.71 4.47 -7.05
N GLY A 91 -15.21 5.71 -6.96
CA GLY A 91 -15.62 6.71 -5.99
C GLY A 91 -14.85 6.66 -4.68
N SER A 92 -13.76 5.88 -4.60
CA SER A 92 -12.97 5.73 -3.37
C SER A 92 -11.97 6.86 -3.26
N THR A 93 -12.03 7.65 -2.19
CA THR A 93 -10.94 8.58 -1.85
C THR A 93 -9.76 7.84 -1.23
N PRO A 94 -8.58 8.48 -1.10
CA PRO A 94 -7.43 7.88 -0.42
C PRO A 94 -7.75 7.36 0.98
N LEU A 95 -8.55 8.10 1.76
CA LEU A 95 -8.95 7.67 3.11
C LEU A 95 -9.82 6.42 3.04
N ILE A 96 -10.77 6.36 2.11
CA ILE A 96 -11.64 5.20 1.93
C ILE A 96 -10.82 3.97 1.49
N ALA A 97 -9.84 4.15 0.61
CA ALA A 97 -8.93 3.09 0.19
C ALA A 97 -8.19 2.48 1.41
N SER A 98 -7.64 3.31 2.30
CA SER A 98 -6.98 2.82 3.53
C SER A 98 -7.89 1.99 4.44
N ILE A 99 -9.20 2.34 4.50
CA ILE A 99 -10.21 1.62 5.28
C ILE A 99 -10.52 0.26 4.63
N ILE A 100 -10.73 0.24 3.32
CA ILE A 100 -11.02 -0.98 2.55
C ILE A 100 -9.85 -1.96 2.65
N TYR A 101 -8.61 -1.47 2.45
CA TYR A 101 -7.38 -2.26 2.51
C TYR A 101 -6.94 -2.64 3.93
N ASN A 102 -7.64 -2.17 4.96
CA ASN A 102 -7.36 -2.50 6.36
C ASN A 102 -5.98 -2.02 6.85
N GLU A 103 -5.59 -0.80 6.44
CA GLU A 103 -4.29 -0.17 6.70
C GLU A 103 -4.43 1.00 7.72
N PRO A 104 -4.36 0.73 9.04
CA PRO A 104 -4.57 1.74 10.08
C PRO A 104 -3.56 2.89 10.05
N ASP A 105 -2.28 2.58 9.79
CA ASP A 105 -1.23 3.60 9.77
C ASP A 105 -1.44 4.59 8.61
N LEU A 106 -1.89 4.10 7.45
CA LEU A 106 -2.20 4.95 6.31
C LEU A 106 -3.44 5.81 6.58
N ALA A 107 -4.49 5.23 7.19
CA ALA A 107 -5.70 5.97 7.56
C ALA A 107 -5.36 7.14 8.49
N LYS A 108 -4.54 6.89 9.52
CA LYS A 108 -4.04 7.91 10.44
C LYS A 108 -3.30 9.03 9.70
N ILE A 109 -2.32 8.68 8.86
CA ILE A 109 -1.50 9.65 8.13
C ILE A 109 -2.38 10.52 7.20
N LEU A 110 -3.36 9.95 6.52
CA LEU A 110 -4.27 10.69 5.65
C LEU A 110 -5.16 11.65 6.43
N LEU A 111 -5.69 11.22 7.59
CA LEU A 111 -6.45 12.09 8.49
C LEU A 111 -5.60 13.27 9.01
N GLU A 112 -4.36 13.01 9.43
CA GLU A 112 -3.40 14.05 9.85
C GLU A 112 -3.08 15.04 8.72
N LYS A 113 -3.13 14.58 7.46
CA LYS A 113 -2.97 15.41 6.26
C LYS A 113 -4.24 16.15 5.84
N GLY A 114 -5.31 16.04 6.62
CA GLY A 114 -6.55 16.78 6.42
C GLY A 114 -7.59 16.06 5.55
N ALA A 115 -7.46 14.75 5.33
CA ALA A 115 -8.49 13.99 4.65
C ALA A 115 -9.81 14.04 5.44
N ASN A 116 -10.93 14.26 4.74
CA ASN A 116 -12.24 14.48 5.34
C ASN A 116 -13.00 13.14 5.56
N PRO A 117 -13.17 12.66 6.81
CA PRO A 117 -13.87 11.39 7.07
C PRO A 117 -15.39 11.46 6.85
N TYR A 118 -15.94 12.64 6.61
CA TYR A 118 -17.37 12.85 6.35
C TYR A 118 -17.72 12.86 4.86
N LEU A 119 -16.73 12.83 3.98
CA LEU A 119 -16.99 12.80 2.54
C LEU A 119 -17.69 11.49 2.18
N LYS A 120 -18.80 11.60 1.46
CA LYS A 120 -19.59 10.46 1.01
C LYS A 120 -19.10 10.01 -0.36
N ILE A 121 -18.90 8.70 -0.52
CA ILE A 121 -18.50 8.15 -1.81
C ILE A 121 -19.66 8.17 -2.80
N SER A 122 -19.37 8.51 -4.05
CA SER A 122 -20.28 8.37 -5.16
C SER A 122 -19.85 7.15 -5.98
N SER A 123 -20.61 6.06 -5.89
CA SER A 123 -20.27 4.80 -6.53
C SER A 123 -21.47 4.23 -7.26
N HIS A 124 -21.24 3.55 -8.38
CA HIS A 124 -22.29 2.77 -9.03
C HIS A 124 -22.75 1.57 -8.19
N LYS A 125 -21.92 1.14 -7.22
CA LYS A 125 -22.25 0.06 -6.29
C LYS A 125 -23.19 0.58 -5.20
N LYS A 126 -24.48 0.22 -5.29
CA LYS A 126 -25.54 0.69 -4.38
C LYS A 126 -25.23 0.53 -2.89
N TYR A 127 -24.53 -0.53 -2.50
CA TYR A 127 -24.20 -0.80 -1.09
C TYR A 127 -23.04 0.05 -0.54
N LEU A 128 -22.27 0.70 -1.42
CA LEU A 128 -21.20 1.63 -1.05
C LEU A 128 -21.64 3.09 -1.22
N ASN A 129 -22.46 3.37 -2.22
CA ASN A 129 -22.87 4.72 -2.57
C ASN A 129 -23.52 5.47 -1.40
N GLY A 130 -23.03 6.68 -1.14
CA GLY A 130 -23.55 7.56 -0.09
C GLY A 130 -23.00 7.28 1.31
N LEU A 131 -22.13 6.28 1.48
CA LEU A 131 -21.46 6.01 2.75
C LEU A 131 -20.23 6.93 2.93
N ASN A 132 -19.99 7.35 4.16
CA ASN A 132 -18.75 8.02 4.58
C ASN A 132 -17.76 7.04 5.23
N SER A 133 -16.59 7.54 5.66
CA SER A 133 -15.54 6.71 6.26
C SER A 133 -15.98 5.94 7.51
N PHE A 134 -16.81 6.55 8.36
CA PHE A 134 -17.33 5.90 9.57
C PHE A 134 -18.26 4.74 9.22
N GLU A 135 -19.21 4.99 8.32
CA GLU A 135 -20.22 3.99 7.92
C GLU A 135 -19.56 2.79 7.21
N ILE A 136 -18.54 3.03 6.38
CA ILE A 136 -17.76 1.96 5.76
C ILE A 136 -16.98 1.18 6.79
N ALA A 137 -16.30 1.85 7.74
CA ALA A 137 -15.55 1.19 8.79
C ALA A 137 -16.46 0.31 9.67
N GLU A 138 -17.61 0.81 10.10
CA GLU A 138 -18.61 0.06 10.87
C GLU A 138 -19.13 -1.15 10.09
N PHE A 139 -19.47 -0.96 8.82
CA PHE A 139 -19.89 -2.05 7.94
C PHE A 139 -18.82 -3.13 7.85
N LEU A 140 -17.55 -2.76 7.65
CA LEU A 140 -16.45 -3.71 7.53
C LEU A 140 -16.09 -4.40 8.85
N ILE A 141 -16.17 -3.70 9.99
CA ILE A 141 -16.00 -4.34 11.32
C ILE A 141 -17.07 -5.41 11.53
N LYS A 142 -18.33 -5.09 11.23
CA LYS A 142 -19.45 -6.02 11.39
C LYS A 142 -19.30 -7.29 10.54
N ASN A 143 -18.81 -7.15 9.30
CA ASN A 143 -18.76 -8.26 8.33
C ASN A 143 -17.40 -8.94 8.23
N GLN A 144 -16.32 -8.27 8.62
CA GLN A 144 -14.92 -8.73 8.50
C GLN A 144 -14.06 -8.20 9.68
N PRO A 145 -14.37 -8.61 10.92
CA PRO A 145 -13.71 -8.06 12.11
C PRO A 145 -12.21 -8.33 12.09
N SER A 146 -11.41 -7.31 12.43
CA SER A 146 -9.98 -7.46 12.68
C SER A 146 -9.46 -6.33 13.56
N GLN A 147 -8.34 -6.56 14.24
CA GLN A 147 -7.72 -5.56 15.09
C GLN A 147 -7.39 -4.26 14.34
N ASN A 148 -7.00 -4.36 13.06
CA ASN A 148 -6.69 -3.20 12.24
C ASN A 148 -7.94 -2.35 11.96
N ARG A 149 -9.10 -2.97 11.74
CA ARG A 149 -10.36 -2.23 11.55
C ARG A 149 -10.79 -1.49 12.81
N GLU A 150 -10.62 -2.12 13.97
CA GLU A 150 -10.88 -1.45 15.27
C GLU A 150 -9.94 -0.25 15.49
N LYS A 151 -8.66 -0.37 15.10
CA LYS A 151 -7.71 0.75 15.14
C LYS A 151 -8.12 1.88 14.20
N ILE A 152 -8.50 1.55 12.96
CA ILE A 152 -9.01 2.53 11.98
C ILE A 152 -10.22 3.27 12.54
N TYR A 153 -11.19 2.55 13.11
CA TYR A 153 -12.40 3.14 13.65
C TYR A 153 -12.11 4.03 14.87
N SER A 154 -11.18 3.59 15.74
CA SER A 154 -10.71 4.42 16.86
C SER A 154 -10.10 5.73 16.36
N GLU A 155 -9.31 5.67 15.29
CA GLU A 155 -8.66 6.86 14.73
C GLU A 155 -9.65 7.81 14.05
N LEU A 156 -10.64 7.27 13.33
CA LEU A 156 -11.74 8.07 12.78
C LEU A 156 -12.51 8.81 13.89
N ASN A 157 -12.75 8.16 15.03
CA ASN A 157 -13.51 8.76 16.14
C ASN A 157 -12.80 9.95 16.79
N MET A 158 -11.48 10.08 16.65
CA MET A 158 -10.73 11.26 17.09
C MET A 158 -11.13 12.53 16.31
N TYR A 159 -11.72 12.38 15.12
CA TYR A 159 -12.15 13.47 14.24
C TYR A 159 -13.67 13.67 14.24
N ARG A 160 -14.40 12.99 15.12
CA ARG A 160 -15.86 13.12 15.26
C ARG A 160 -16.19 14.43 15.98
N LYS A 161 -16.85 15.35 15.27
CA LYS A 161 -17.41 16.60 15.82
C LYS A 161 -18.79 16.38 16.42
#